data_AF-H9NDF6-F1
#
_entry.id   AF-H9NDF6-F1
#
_cell.length_a   1.000
_cell.length_b   1.000
_cell.length_c   1.000
_cell.angle_alpha   90.00
_cell.angle_beta   90.00
_cell.angle_gamma   90.00
#
_symmetry.space_group_name_H-M   'P 1'
#
loop_
_entity.id
_entity.type
_entity.pdbx_description
1 polymer ?
#
loop_
_entity_poly.entity_id
_entity_poly.type
_entity_poly.pdbx_seq_one_letter_code
_entity_poly.pdbx_strand_id
1 'polypeptide(L)'
;SPQQIFGAIAKSYWAQKAGIDPKKIVVVSIMPCTSKKTEIARPEMEVDGIRDVDISLTTRELGDMIKQARIDFLNLKDEKFDKVLGEYTGAGVIFGATGGVMEAA
;
A
#
# COMPACT_ATOMS: atom_id res chain seq x y z
N SER A 1 2.86 1.55 -10.79
CA SER A 1 1.41 1.53 -10.49
C SER A 1 1.14 2.27 -9.18
N PRO A 2 -0.12 2.50 -8.74
CA PRO A 2 -0.41 3.15 -7.45
C PRO A 2 0.35 2.55 -6.26
N GLN A 3 0.58 1.24 -6.26
CA GLN A 3 1.40 0.55 -5.27
C GLN A 3 2.85 1.08 -5.22
N GLN A 4 3.53 1.12 -6.37
CA GLN A 4 4.96 1.46 -6.42
C GLN A 4 5.20 2.95 -6.19
N ILE A 5 4.36 3.79 -6.80
CA ILE A 5 4.47 5.24 -6.59
C ILE A 5 4.23 5.61 -5.12
N PHE A 6 3.30 4.92 -4.44
CA PHE A 6 3.10 5.10 -3.02
C PHE A 6 4.34 4.70 -2.20
N GLY A 7 4.94 3.54 -2.48
CA GLY A 7 6.15 3.08 -1.80
C GLY A 7 7.31 4.06 -1.94
N ALA A 8 7.56 4.53 -3.16
CA ALA A 8 8.57 5.54 -3.44
C ALA A 8 8.31 6.85 -2.67
N ILE A 9 7.07 7.35 -2.64
CA ILE A 9 6.69 8.55 -1.88
C ILE A 9 6.85 8.34 -0.36
N ALA A 10 6.46 7.16 0.15
CA ALA A 10 6.58 6.84 1.57
C ALA A 10 8.05 6.88 2.04
N LYS A 11 8.96 6.30 1.25
CA LYS A 11 10.39 6.22 1.60
C LYS A 11 11.21 7.46 1.21
N SER A 12 10.64 8.39 0.44
CA SER A 12 11.27 9.68 0.13
C SER A 12 10.60 10.82 0.90
N TYR A 13 9.47 11.32 0.40
CA TYR A 13 8.76 12.47 0.93
C TYR A 13 8.32 12.29 2.40
N TRP A 14 7.68 11.16 2.73
CA TRP A 14 7.20 10.95 4.09
C TRP A 14 8.35 10.69 5.07
N ALA A 15 9.34 9.89 4.67
CA ALA A 15 10.55 9.66 5.46
C ALA A 15 11.23 10.98 5.87
N GLN A 16 11.41 11.89 4.90
CA GLN A 16 11.97 13.22 5.15
C GLN A 16 11.08 14.04 6.11
N LYS A 17 9.77 14.07 5.88
CA LYS A 17 8.82 14.83 6.70
C LYS A 17 8.71 14.31 8.13
N ALA A 18 8.84 13.00 8.33
CA ALA A 18 8.79 12.34 9.63
C ALA A 18 10.16 12.32 10.35
N GLY A 19 11.25 12.69 9.67
CA GLY A 19 12.61 12.59 10.21
C GLY A 19 13.06 11.14 10.46
N ILE A 20 12.53 10.19 9.68
CA ILE A 20 12.82 8.76 9.81
C ILE A 20 13.78 8.36 8.69
N ASP A 21 14.82 7.60 9.05
CA ASP A 21 15.70 6.97 8.06
C ASP A 21 14.87 6.04 7.14
N PRO A 22 14.88 6.24 5.80
CA PRO A 22 14.15 5.40 4.86
C PRO A 22 14.39 3.90 5.03
N LYS A 23 15.59 3.49 5.48
CA LYS A 23 15.94 2.08 5.71
C LYS A 23 15.20 1.46 6.91
N LYS A 24 14.59 2.28 7.76
CA LYS A 24 13.77 1.84 8.90
C LYS A 24 12.29 1.73 8.56
N ILE A 25 11.89 2.10 7.34
CA ILE A 25 10.49 2.10 6.90
C ILE A 25 10.23 0.79 6.16
N VAL A 26 9.24 0.04 6.64
CA VAL A 26 8.73 -1.15 5.96
C VAL A 26 7.35 -0.82 5.37
N VAL A 27 7.26 -0.84 4.05
CA VAL A 27 6.02 -0.61 3.30
C VAL A 27 5.38 -1.96 2.98
N VAL A 28 4.21 -2.20 3.55
CA VAL A 28 3.39 -3.39 3.31
C VAL A 28 2.16 -3.01 2.47
N SER A 29 2.06 -3.55 1.27
CA SER A 29 0.91 -3.36 0.39
C SER A 29 -0.11 -4.49 0.58
N ILE A 30 -1.39 -4.15 0.60
CA ILE A 30 -2.50 -5.13 0.55
C ILE A 30 -3.17 -5.02 -0.81
N MET A 31 -3.19 -6.12 -1.56
CA MET A 31 -3.60 -6.11 -2.97
C MET A 31 -4.59 -7.24 -3.29
N PRO A 32 -5.60 -7.00 -4.13
CA PRO A 32 -6.47 -8.06 -4.64
C PRO A 32 -5.83 -8.88 -5.79
N CYS A 33 -4.51 -8.79 -5.99
CA CYS A 33 -3.80 -9.35 -7.13
C CYS A 33 -2.50 -10.02 -6.70
N THR A 34 -2.28 -11.26 -7.16
CA THR A 34 -1.03 -12.00 -6.88
C THR A 34 0.15 -11.46 -7.68
N SER A 35 -0.06 -10.97 -8.90
CA SER A 35 0.99 -10.40 -9.75
C SER A 35 1.68 -9.18 -9.13
N LYS A 36 1.04 -8.51 -8.15
CA LYS A 36 1.65 -7.42 -7.38
C LYS A 36 2.85 -7.87 -6.55
N LYS A 37 2.88 -9.13 -6.11
CA LYS A 37 4.08 -9.72 -5.47
C LYS A 37 5.26 -9.78 -6.44
N THR A 38 5.00 -10.11 -7.71
CA THR A 38 6.03 -10.07 -8.76
C THR A 38 6.41 -8.64 -9.10
N GLU A 39 5.47 -7.69 -9.08
CA GLU A 39 5.74 -6.27 -9.34
C GLU A 39 6.75 -5.70 -8.33
N ILE A 40 6.63 -6.01 -7.03
CA ILE A 40 7.59 -5.53 -6.01
C ILE A 40 8.97 -6.18 -6.10
N ALA A 41 9.06 -7.37 -6.67
CA ALA A 41 10.32 -8.10 -6.78
C ALA A 41 11.20 -7.64 -7.96
N ARG A 42 10.66 -6.82 -8.86
CA ARG A 42 11.36 -6.37 -10.07
C ARG A 42 12.66 -5.63 -9.73
N PRO A 43 13.77 -5.86 -10.44
CA PRO A 43 15.06 -5.23 -10.13
C PRO A 43 15.02 -3.69 -10.14
N GLU A 44 14.19 -3.10 -10.99
CA GLU A 44 14.07 -1.64 -11.13
C GLU A 44 13.22 -0.97 -10.04
N MET A 45 12.57 -1.72 -9.15
CA MET A 45 11.66 -1.19 -8.11
C MET A 45 12.41 -0.93 -6.81
N GLU A 46 13.48 -0.14 -6.91
CA GLU A 46 14.29 0.33 -5.79
C GLU A 46 15.05 1.61 -6.14
N VAL A 47 15.44 2.35 -5.10
CA VAL A 47 16.35 3.49 -5.20
C VAL A 47 17.46 3.31 -4.17
N ASP A 48 18.72 3.34 -4.61
CA ASP A 48 19.90 3.18 -3.76
C ASP A 48 19.89 1.92 -2.87
N GLY A 49 19.38 0.80 -3.43
CA GLY A 49 19.24 -0.48 -2.73
C GLY A 49 18.11 -0.52 -1.72
N ILE A 50 17.22 0.47 -1.70
CA ILE A 50 16.01 0.51 -0.88
C ILE A 50 14.81 0.21 -1.78
N ARG A 51 14.14 -0.93 -1.53
CA ARG A 51 12.92 -1.31 -2.24
C ARG A 51 11.82 -0.27 -2.04
N ASP A 52 11.07 0.06 -3.08
CA ASP A 52 9.92 0.97 -2.96
C ASP A 52 8.85 0.37 -2.03
N VAL A 53 8.55 -0.93 -2.21
CA VAL A 53 7.60 -1.70 -1.42
C VAL A 53 8.26 -3.00 -0.98
N ASP A 54 8.22 -3.29 0.32
CA ASP A 54 8.95 -4.43 0.90
C ASP A 54 8.13 -5.72 0.87
N ILE A 55 6.83 -5.61 1.14
CA ILE A 55 5.93 -6.76 1.28
C ILE A 55 4.63 -6.48 0.53
N SER A 56 4.13 -7.47 -0.20
CA SER A 56 2.79 -7.43 -0.80
C SER A 56 2.00 -8.64 -0.35
N LEU A 57 0.90 -8.40 0.35
CA LEU A 57 -0.06 -9.41 0.80
C LEU A 57 -1.31 -9.35 -0.06
N THR A 58 -1.90 -10.52 -0.30
CA THR A 58 -3.21 -10.62 -0.90
C THR A 58 -4.30 -10.31 0.12
N THR A 59 -5.50 -9.95 -0.36
CA THR A 59 -6.68 -9.81 0.51
C THR A 59 -6.96 -11.07 1.33
N ARG A 60 -6.66 -12.26 0.80
CA ARG A 60 -6.79 -13.54 1.53
C ARG A 60 -5.80 -13.64 2.69
N GLU A 61 -4.53 -13.32 2.44
CA GLU A 61 -3.48 -13.33 3.49
C GLU A 61 -3.80 -12.35 4.62
N LEU A 62 -4.29 -11.14 4.29
CA LEU A 62 -4.77 -10.20 5.31
C LEU A 62 -5.95 -10.78 6.11
N GLY A 63 -6.92 -11.39 5.42
CA GLY A 63 -8.06 -12.04 6.07
C GLY A 63 -7.64 -13.14 7.05
N ASP A 64 -6.62 -13.92 6.71
CA ASP A 64 -6.07 -14.95 7.58
C ASP A 64 -5.33 -14.34 8.79
N MET A 65 -4.57 -13.25 8.59
CA MET A 65 -3.92 -12.53 9.70
C MET A 65 -4.93 -11.95 10.70
N ILE A 66 -6.02 -11.36 10.22
CA ILE A 66 -7.10 -10.82 11.07
C ILE A 66 -7.72 -11.94 11.93
N LYS A 67 -7.98 -13.11 11.33
CA LYS A 67 -8.53 -14.27 12.05
C LYS A 67 -7.53 -14.83 13.07
N GLN A 68 -6.25 -14.93 12.71
CA GLN A 68 -5.19 -15.41 13.60
C GLN A 68 -4.99 -14.50 14.81
N ALA A 69 -5.15 -13.18 14.61
CA ALA A 69 -5.10 -12.18 15.68
C ALA A 69 -6.37 -12.18 16.57
N ARG A 70 -7.39 -13.00 16.26
CA ARG A 70 -8.68 -13.05 16.96
C ARG A 70 -9.41 -11.71 17.02
N ILE A 71 -9.27 -10.92 15.95
CA ILE A 71 -9.95 -9.63 15.82
C ILE A 71 -11.39 -9.88 15.35
N ASP A 72 -12.36 -9.34 16.09
CA ASP A 72 -13.76 -9.34 15.69
C ASP A 72 -14.03 -8.26 14.63
N PHE A 73 -13.63 -8.57 13.40
CA PHE A 73 -13.65 -7.62 12.28
C PHE A 73 -15.04 -7.07 11.96
N LEU A 74 -16.10 -7.85 12.19
CA LEU A 74 -17.47 -7.46 11.87
C LEU A 74 -18.03 -6.40 12.83
N ASN A 75 -17.46 -6.28 14.03
CA ASN A 75 -17.91 -5.35 15.07
C ASN A 75 -16.87 -4.23 15.35
N LEU A 76 -15.86 -4.08 14.50
CA LEU A 76 -14.93 -2.96 14.60
C LEU A 76 -15.64 -1.64 14.34
N LYS A 77 -15.23 -0.60 15.05
CA LYS A 77 -15.66 0.77 14.78
C LYS A 77 -14.90 1.30 13.59
N ASP A 78 -15.55 2.15 12.81
CA ASP A 78 -14.91 2.85 11.72
C ASP A 78 -13.85 3.84 12.24
N GLU A 79 -12.72 3.89 11.54
CA GLU A 79 -11.64 4.83 11.80
C GLU A 79 -11.23 5.54 10.50
N LYS A 80 -10.56 6.69 10.63
CA LYS A 80 -10.06 7.46 9.49
C LYS A 80 -8.62 7.07 9.18
N PHE A 81 -8.25 7.13 7.91
CA PHE A 81 -6.85 7.01 7.49
C PHE A 81 -5.99 8.14 8.03
N ASP A 82 -4.68 7.89 8.10
CA ASP A 82 -3.68 8.90 8.45
C ASP A 82 -3.66 10.05 7.44
N LYS A 83 -3.55 11.29 7.93
CA LYS A 83 -3.71 12.50 7.11
C LYS A 83 -2.58 12.74 6.10
N VAL A 84 -1.40 12.14 6.26
CA VAL A 84 -0.23 12.52 5.45
C VAL A 84 -0.23 11.84 4.09
N LEU A 85 -0.56 10.56 4.03
CA LEU A 85 -0.59 9.76 2.79
C LEU A 85 -1.90 8.96 2.63
N GLY A 86 -2.90 9.19 3.49
CA GLY A 86 -4.16 8.44 3.50
C GLY A 86 -5.36 9.18 2.90
N GLU A 87 -5.20 10.43 2.46
CA GLU A 87 -6.26 11.14 1.73
C GLU A 87 -6.40 10.58 0.31
N TYR A 88 -7.64 10.39 -0.13
CA TYR A 88 -7.97 9.90 -1.46
C TYR A 88 -9.19 10.64 -2.02
N THR A 89 -9.29 10.71 -3.35
CA THR A 89 -10.44 11.27 -4.06
C THR A 89 -11.38 10.16 -4.50
N GLY A 90 -12.62 10.51 -4.87
CA GLY A 90 -13.56 9.54 -5.47
C GLY A 90 -13.00 8.85 -6.71
N ALA A 91 -12.19 9.58 -7.50
CA ALA A 91 -11.48 9.04 -8.65
C ALA A 91 -10.50 7.91 -8.26
N GLY A 92 -9.78 8.05 -7.13
CA GLY A 92 -8.89 7.01 -6.63
C GLY A 92 -9.62 5.73 -6.20
N VAL A 93 -10.85 5.84 -5.69
CA VAL A 93 -11.65 4.70 -5.22
C VAL A 93 -12.03 3.76 -6.36
N ILE A 94 -12.31 4.30 -7.55
CA ILE A 94 -12.82 3.51 -8.68
C ILE A 94 -11.72 2.78 -9.47
N PHE A 95 -10.43 2.95 -9.13
CA PHE A 95 -9.31 2.28 -9.82
C PHE A 95 -9.43 0.75 -9.85
N GLY A 96 -10.11 0.15 -8.86
CA GLY A 96 -10.31 -1.29 -8.79
C GLY A 96 -11.37 -1.84 -9.74
N ALA A 97 -12.20 -0.99 -10.34
CA ALA A 97 -13.22 -1.38 -11.29
C ALA A 97 -12.67 -1.32 -12.73
N THR A 98 -13.11 -2.23 -13.59
CA THR A 98 -12.79 -2.15 -15.03
C THR A 98 -13.32 -0.83 -15.60
N GLY A 99 -12.50 -0.12 -16.38
CA GLY A 99 -12.82 1.23 -16.85
C GLY A 99 -12.60 2.35 -15.83
N GLY A 100 -12.50 2.05 -14.52
CA GLY A 100 -12.39 3.08 -13.48
C GLY A 100 -11.07 3.87 -13.53
N VAL A 101 -9.98 3.28 -14.00
CA VAL A 101 -8.72 4.01 -14.25
C VAL A 101 -8.89 5.05 -15.37
N MET A 102 -9.71 4.75 -16.39
CA MET A 102 -9.98 5.67 -17.50
C MET A 102 -10.89 6.82 -17.06
N GLU A 103 -11.92 6.52 -16.27
CA GLU A 103 -12.83 7.55 -15.73
C GLU A 103 -12.12 8.52 -14.77
N ALA A 104 -11.06 8.04 -14.10
CA ALA A 104 -10.29 8.83 -13.16
C ALA A 104 -9.18 9.71 -13.79
N ALA A 105 -8.84 9.49 -15.07
CA ALA A 105 -7.73 10.14 -15.77
C ALA A 105 -8.17 11.43 -16.49
#